data_AF-A0A9E2ICJ8-F1
#
_entry.id   AF-A0A9E2ICJ8-F1
#
_cell.length_a   1.000
_cell.length_b   1.000
_cell.length_c   1.000
_cell.angle_alpha   90.00
_cell.angle_beta   90.00
_cell.angle_gamma   90.00
#
_symmetry.space_group_name_H-M   'P 1'
#
loop_
_entity.id
_entity.type
_entity.pdbx_description
1 polymer ?
#
loop_
_entity_poly.entity_id
_entity_poly.type
_entity_poly.pdbx_seq_one_letter_code
_entity_poly.pdbx_strand_id
1 'polypeptide(L)'
;MTMITGCHFENGAIIVADSRITWETEKEKILNDFAQKILPITNKGALAFSGDVVLAEWVSRQIRKHILKNHRHNLYSTLAPYMARISKRSFKEYTKNLNPKGSIALILGGVDITGKFSMYACKSPDFRLHDAAKKLSEKHYAAAAKIYRAMGMEIINKGKSKHYKYALNNFEKAKKLYRKTDLEKEWLSTVETIRGNHSRKYSFIEDFEDVVSGKSIAKEPSFLEVVSDRWKKQIS
;
A
#
# COMPACT_ATOMS: atom_id res chain seq x y z
N MET A 1 -7.99 -4.94 -21.05
CA MET A 1 -7.80 -3.81 -20.11
C MET A 1 -6.99 -4.35 -18.95
N THR A 2 -5.80 -3.82 -18.70
CA THR A 2 -4.91 -4.34 -17.66
C THR A 2 -5.15 -3.57 -16.37
N MET A 3 -5.34 -4.26 -15.26
CA MET A 3 -5.58 -3.68 -13.94
C MET A 3 -4.50 -4.11 -12.95
N ILE A 4 -3.96 -3.15 -12.22
CA ILE A 4 -3.17 -3.40 -11.02
C ILE A 4 -3.78 -2.59 -9.89
N THR A 5 -3.85 -3.20 -8.72
CA THR A 5 -4.21 -2.54 -7.48
C THR A 5 -3.27 -2.99 -6.38
N GLY A 6 -3.08 -2.12 -5.41
CA GLY A 6 -2.26 -2.42 -4.25
C GLY A 6 -2.91 -1.84 -3.02
N CYS A 7 -2.92 -2.63 -1.96
CA CYS A 7 -3.38 -2.22 -0.64
C CYS A 7 -2.30 -2.53 0.38
N HIS A 8 -1.94 -1.54 1.19
CA HIS A 8 -1.07 -1.75 2.33
C HIS A 8 -1.90 -1.95 3.59
N PHE A 9 -1.40 -2.79 4.48
CA PHE A 9 -1.91 -3.05 5.80
C PHE A 9 -0.78 -2.80 6.80
N GLU A 10 -1.09 -2.85 8.07
CA GLU A 10 -0.11 -2.62 9.13
C GLU A 10 1.01 -3.67 9.15
N ASN A 11 0.67 -4.92 8.83
CA ASN A 11 1.59 -6.06 8.87
C ASN A 11 1.98 -6.58 7.47
N GLY A 12 1.73 -5.82 6.41
CA GLY A 12 2.10 -6.24 5.06
C GLY A 12 1.38 -5.48 3.97
N ALA A 13 1.35 -6.04 2.78
CA ALA A 13 0.54 -5.53 1.69
C ALA A 13 0.23 -6.60 0.68
N ILE A 14 -0.78 -6.29 -0.12
CA ILE A 14 -1.20 -7.10 -1.22
C ILE A 14 -1.08 -6.24 -2.47
N ILE A 15 -0.44 -6.79 -3.50
CA ILE A 15 -0.54 -6.30 -4.87
C ILE A 15 -1.33 -7.34 -5.65
N VAL A 16 -2.40 -6.90 -6.28
CA VAL A 16 -3.24 -7.75 -7.14
C VAL A 16 -3.17 -7.21 -8.56
N ALA A 17 -3.00 -8.12 -9.50
CA ALA A 17 -3.10 -7.82 -10.92
C ALA A 17 -4.06 -8.84 -11.55
N ASP A 18 -4.80 -8.43 -12.57
CA ASP A 18 -5.54 -9.39 -13.39
C ASP A 18 -4.56 -10.32 -14.14
N SER A 19 -4.91 -11.59 -14.36
CA SER A 19 -3.99 -12.58 -14.92
C SER A 19 -3.61 -12.33 -16.39
N ARG A 20 -4.52 -11.72 -17.16
CA ARG A 20 -4.43 -11.69 -18.61
C ARG A 20 -3.56 -10.57 -19.15
N ILE A 21 -2.46 -10.89 -19.81
CA ILE A 21 -1.70 -9.91 -20.60
C ILE A 21 -2.20 -9.94 -22.04
N THR A 22 -2.55 -8.76 -22.56
CA THR A 22 -2.90 -8.54 -23.98
C THR A 22 -1.97 -7.52 -24.59
N TRP A 23 -1.40 -7.84 -25.74
CA TRP A 23 -0.72 -6.87 -26.59
C TRP A 23 -1.05 -7.14 -28.06
N GLU A 24 -0.93 -6.09 -28.86
CA GLU A 24 -1.18 -6.16 -30.30
C GLU A 24 0.17 -6.16 -31.03
N THR A 25 0.27 -7.04 -32.02
CA THR A 25 1.33 -7.04 -33.02
C THR A 25 0.74 -6.58 -34.35
N GLU A 26 1.58 -6.30 -35.36
CA GLU A 26 1.09 -5.94 -36.70
C GLU A 26 0.19 -7.02 -37.33
N LYS A 27 0.29 -8.27 -36.86
CA LYS A 27 -0.39 -9.44 -37.45
C LYS A 27 -1.59 -9.90 -36.65
N GLU A 28 -1.51 -9.83 -35.32
CA GLU A 28 -2.54 -10.36 -34.45
C GLU A 28 -2.48 -9.81 -33.02
N LYS A 29 -3.60 -9.98 -32.31
CA LYS A 29 -3.70 -9.71 -30.88
C LYS A 29 -3.30 -10.95 -30.10
N ILE A 30 -2.23 -10.84 -29.33
CA ILE A 30 -1.73 -11.95 -28.52
C ILE A 30 -2.34 -11.88 -27.12
N LEU A 31 -2.83 -13.02 -26.67
CA LEU A 31 -3.40 -13.25 -25.35
C LEU A 31 -2.47 -14.20 -24.59
N ASN A 32 -2.01 -13.80 -23.41
CA ASN A 32 -1.20 -14.65 -22.55
C ASN A 32 -1.69 -14.60 -21.11
N ASP A 33 -2.27 -15.70 -20.64
CA ASP A 33 -2.76 -15.86 -19.27
C ASP A 33 -1.67 -16.34 -18.29
N PHE A 34 -0.48 -16.72 -18.79
CA PHE A 34 0.67 -17.16 -17.99
C PHE A 34 1.68 -16.04 -17.70
N ALA A 35 1.61 -14.94 -18.44
CA ALA A 35 2.56 -13.85 -18.29
C ALA A 35 2.29 -13.06 -17.00
N GLN A 36 3.34 -12.85 -16.20
CA GLN A 36 3.21 -12.21 -14.89
C GLN A 36 3.33 -10.69 -14.99
N LYS A 37 2.33 -9.99 -14.43
CA LYS A 37 2.36 -8.52 -14.26
C LYS A 37 3.02 -8.07 -12.98
N ILE A 38 3.22 -8.99 -12.04
CA ILE A 38 3.88 -8.77 -10.76
C ILE A 38 5.25 -9.41 -10.84
N LEU A 39 6.27 -8.58 -10.77
CA LEU A 39 7.65 -8.95 -10.96
C LEU A 39 8.40 -8.83 -9.62
N PRO A 40 9.01 -9.89 -9.09
CA PRO A 40 9.92 -9.74 -7.97
C PRO A 40 11.10 -8.88 -8.41
N ILE A 41 11.45 -7.89 -7.59
CA ILE A 41 12.58 -6.99 -7.82
C ILE A 41 13.65 -7.21 -6.76
N THR A 42 13.25 -7.59 -5.56
CA THR A 42 14.13 -8.04 -4.48
C THR A 42 13.46 -9.21 -3.75
N ASN A 43 14.12 -9.76 -2.73
CA ASN A 43 13.54 -10.78 -1.84
C ASN A 43 12.40 -10.26 -0.96
N LYS A 44 12.23 -8.94 -0.82
CA LYS A 44 11.21 -8.30 0.04
C LYS A 44 10.29 -7.35 -0.71
N GLY A 45 10.25 -7.39 -2.04
CA GLY A 45 9.42 -6.48 -2.80
C GLY A 45 9.27 -6.79 -4.27
N ALA A 46 8.20 -6.22 -4.80
CA ALA A 46 7.70 -6.49 -6.13
C ALA A 46 7.32 -5.19 -6.84
N LEU A 47 7.44 -5.24 -8.16
CA LEU A 47 6.98 -4.24 -9.08
C LEU A 47 5.84 -4.82 -9.88
N ALA A 48 4.68 -4.18 -9.84
CA ALA A 48 3.57 -4.48 -10.72
C ALA A 48 3.42 -3.41 -11.80
N PHE A 49 2.90 -3.80 -12.96
CA PHE A 49 2.65 -2.86 -14.05
C PHE A 49 1.28 -3.06 -14.71
N SER A 50 0.77 -1.97 -15.28
CA SER A 50 -0.39 -1.99 -16.19
C SER A 50 -0.13 -1.08 -17.38
N GLY A 51 -0.81 -1.35 -18.48
CA GLY A 51 -0.64 -0.63 -19.75
C GLY A 51 0.17 -1.43 -20.77
N ASP A 52 0.98 -0.73 -21.55
CA ASP A 52 1.80 -1.28 -22.62
C ASP A 52 2.83 -2.29 -22.10
N VAL A 53 2.75 -3.53 -22.61
CA VAL A 53 3.54 -4.67 -22.16
C VAL A 53 4.99 -4.56 -22.57
N VAL A 54 5.26 -4.09 -23.80
CA VAL A 54 6.61 -3.98 -24.34
C VAL A 54 7.36 -2.87 -23.61
N LEU A 55 6.68 -1.74 -23.40
CA LEU A 55 7.22 -0.64 -22.62
C LEU A 55 7.43 -1.04 -21.14
N ALA A 56 6.52 -1.82 -20.55
CA ALA A 56 6.66 -2.30 -19.18
C ALA A 56 7.83 -3.29 -19.02
N GLU A 57 8.03 -4.21 -19.97
CA GLU A 57 9.20 -5.09 -20.01
C GLU A 57 10.48 -4.25 -20.07
N TRP A 58 10.52 -3.28 -20.99
CA TRP A 58 11.71 -2.45 -21.18
C TRP A 58 12.08 -1.70 -19.89
N VAL A 59 11.10 -1.02 -19.30
CA VAL A 59 11.29 -0.22 -18.09
C VAL A 59 11.63 -1.11 -16.89
N SER A 60 10.91 -2.22 -16.69
CA SER A 60 11.18 -3.14 -15.58
C SER A 60 12.57 -3.78 -15.66
N ARG A 61 13.03 -4.09 -16.88
CA ARG A 61 14.39 -4.60 -17.12
C ARG A 61 15.47 -3.60 -16.75
N GLN A 62 15.29 -2.31 -17.07
CA GLN A 62 16.24 -1.26 -16.67
C GLN A 62 16.28 -1.04 -15.16
N ILE A 63 15.11 -1.10 -14.51
CA ILE A 63 14.98 -1.03 -13.06
C ILE A 63 15.73 -2.19 -12.40
N ARG A 64 15.48 -3.44 -12.83
CA ARG A 64 16.16 -4.63 -12.30
C ARG A 64 17.67 -4.55 -12.46
N LYS A 65 18.17 -4.18 -13.65
CA LYS A 65 19.60 -4.00 -13.92
C LYS A 65 20.26 -3.00 -12.95
N HIS A 66 19.57 -1.91 -12.63
CA HIS A 66 20.10 -0.91 -11.70
C HIS A 66 20.07 -1.38 -10.24
N ILE A 67 19.01 -2.05 -9.82
CA ILE A 67 18.85 -2.53 -8.45
C ILE A 67 19.88 -3.63 -8.14
N LEU A 68 20.12 -4.53 -9.10
CA LEU A 68 21.17 -5.55 -8.98
C LEU A 68 22.57 -4.95 -8.89
N LYS A 69 22.84 -3.82 -9.56
CA LYS A 69 24.15 -3.14 -9.48
C LYS A 69 24.33 -2.35 -8.18
N ASN A 70 23.24 -1.87 -7.58
CA ASN A 70 23.28 -0.99 -6.42
C ASN A 70 22.64 -1.67 -5.20
N HIS A 71 23.35 -2.63 -4.60
CA HIS A 71 22.95 -3.35 -3.37
C HIS A 71 22.77 -2.46 -2.12
N ARG A 72 22.97 -1.13 -2.22
CA ARG A 72 22.94 -0.20 -1.07
C ARG A 72 21.54 0.29 -0.71
N HIS A 73 20.50 -0.01 -1.52
CA HIS A 73 19.14 0.49 -1.29
C HIS A 73 18.27 -0.54 -0.56
N ASN A 74 18.55 -0.74 0.73
CA ASN A 74 17.78 -1.68 1.58
C ASN A 74 16.45 -1.09 2.11
N LEU A 75 16.20 0.20 1.88
CA LEU A 75 15.00 0.92 2.29
C LEU A 75 14.14 1.27 1.07
N TYR A 76 12.90 0.79 1.02
CA TYR A 76 11.97 1.07 -0.10
C TYR A 76 11.66 2.55 -0.29
N SER A 77 11.70 3.33 0.80
CA SER A 77 11.61 4.79 0.75
C SER A 77 12.73 5.45 -0.06
N THR A 78 13.92 4.84 -0.09
CA THR A 78 15.06 5.30 -0.91
C THR A 78 15.02 4.74 -2.33
N LEU A 79 14.46 3.54 -2.48
CA LEU A 79 14.35 2.86 -3.76
C LEU A 79 13.32 3.52 -4.68
N ALA A 80 12.19 3.94 -4.12
CA ALA A 80 11.08 4.49 -4.90
C ALA A 80 11.47 5.75 -5.71
N PRO A 81 12.11 6.79 -5.14
CA PRO A 81 12.60 7.96 -5.90
C PRO A 81 13.56 7.58 -7.02
N TYR A 82 14.39 6.57 -6.79
CA TYR A 82 15.34 6.09 -7.78
C TYR A 82 14.64 5.35 -8.92
N MET A 83 13.68 4.48 -8.60
CA MET A 83 12.86 3.78 -9.58
C MET A 83 12.06 4.73 -10.46
N ALA A 84 11.44 5.76 -9.89
CA ALA A 84 10.73 6.77 -10.67
C ALA A 84 11.66 7.48 -11.67
N ARG A 85 12.88 7.80 -11.25
CA ARG A 85 13.90 8.42 -12.11
C ARG A 85 14.34 7.50 -13.24
N ILE A 86 14.63 6.24 -12.94
CA ILE A 86 14.98 5.22 -13.95
C ILE A 86 13.83 5.02 -14.91
N SER A 87 12.60 4.93 -14.42
CA SER A 87 11.40 4.73 -15.23
C SER A 87 11.23 5.88 -16.22
N LYS A 88 11.35 7.12 -15.73
CA LYS A 88 11.28 8.32 -16.58
C LYS A 88 12.37 8.36 -17.64
N ARG A 89 13.62 8.04 -17.27
CA ARG A 89 14.74 7.97 -18.22
C ARG A 89 14.51 6.90 -19.28
N SER A 90 14.16 5.69 -18.84
CA SER A 90 13.94 4.53 -19.72
C SER A 90 12.76 4.76 -20.66
N PHE A 91 11.69 5.39 -20.16
CA PHE A 91 10.54 5.80 -20.98
C PHE A 91 10.96 6.79 -22.06
N LYS A 92 11.73 7.84 -21.72
CA LYS A 92 12.24 8.81 -22.71
C LYS A 92 13.13 8.16 -23.78
N GLU A 93 14.03 7.27 -23.37
CA GLU A 93 14.90 6.53 -24.29
C GLU A 93 14.08 5.63 -25.22
N TYR A 94 13.07 4.94 -24.68
CA TYR A 94 12.15 4.11 -25.45
C TYR A 94 11.33 4.94 -26.44
N THR A 95 10.74 6.06 -26.01
CA THR A 95 9.94 6.94 -26.88
C THR A 95 10.75 7.58 -27.99
N LYS A 96 12.04 7.88 -27.75
CA LYS A 96 12.93 8.46 -28.75
C LYS A 96 13.27 7.48 -29.87
N ASN A 97 13.40 6.19 -29.54
CA ASN A 97 13.94 5.19 -30.46
C ASN A 97 12.86 4.38 -31.20
N LEU A 98 11.65 4.26 -30.66
CA LEU A 98 10.65 3.28 -31.11
C LEU A 98 9.25 3.88 -31.41
N ASN A 99 9.13 5.21 -31.40
CA ASN A 99 7.89 5.98 -31.60
C ASN A 99 6.58 5.33 -31.07
N PRO A 100 6.49 4.92 -29.79
CA PRO A 100 5.35 4.18 -29.27
C PRO A 100 4.35 5.12 -28.59
N LYS A 101 3.06 4.95 -28.89
CA LYS A 101 1.94 5.65 -28.24
C LYS A 101 1.54 5.03 -26.88
N GLY A 102 2.36 4.12 -26.35
CA GLY A 102 2.09 3.35 -25.15
C GLY A 102 2.13 4.16 -23.85
N SER A 103 1.31 3.77 -22.88
CA SER A 103 1.36 4.29 -21.52
C SER A 103 1.50 3.15 -20.53
N ILE A 104 2.22 3.39 -19.43
CA ILE A 104 2.37 2.43 -18.35
C ILE A 104 2.09 3.08 -16.99
N ALA A 105 1.53 2.31 -16.08
CA ALA A 105 1.50 2.62 -14.65
C ALA A 105 2.22 1.51 -13.88
N LEU A 106 2.96 1.90 -12.85
CA LEU A 106 3.79 1.03 -12.03
C LEU A 106 3.36 1.14 -10.58
N ILE A 107 3.31 0.01 -9.87
CA ILE A 107 3.20 -0.06 -8.41
C ILE A 107 4.44 -0.78 -7.88
N LEU A 108 5.22 -0.08 -7.05
CA LEU A 108 6.28 -0.68 -6.26
C LEU A 108 5.74 -0.93 -4.85
N GLY A 109 5.85 -2.16 -4.38
CA GLY A 109 5.56 -2.49 -3.00
C GLY A 109 6.67 -3.33 -2.38
N GLY A 110 6.96 -3.10 -1.11
CA GLY A 110 7.89 -3.95 -0.40
C GLY A 110 7.99 -3.65 1.09
N VAL A 111 8.67 -4.56 1.78
CA VAL A 111 8.90 -4.53 3.23
C VAL A 111 10.35 -4.13 3.47
N ASP A 112 10.58 -3.04 4.20
CA ASP A 112 11.93 -2.65 4.57
C ASP A 112 12.53 -3.52 5.67
N ILE A 113 13.78 -3.26 6.05
CA ILE A 113 14.47 -3.99 7.11
C ILE A 113 13.82 -3.84 8.49
N THR A 114 13.01 -2.78 8.69
CA THR A 114 12.29 -2.53 9.94
C THR A 114 10.95 -3.26 10.00
N GLY A 115 10.57 -3.97 8.92
CA GLY A 115 9.26 -4.60 8.78
C GLY A 115 8.17 -3.64 8.32
N LYS A 116 8.50 -2.37 8.07
CA LYS A 116 7.54 -1.39 7.58
C LYS A 116 7.29 -1.62 6.09
N PHE A 117 6.01 -1.78 5.76
CA PHE A 117 5.58 -1.86 4.38
C PHE A 117 5.53 -0.46 3.75
N SER A 118 5.97 -0.34 2.50
CA SER A 118 5.82 0.88 1.70
C SER A 118 5.28 0.57 0.30
N MET A 119 4.30 1.36 -0.14
CA MET A 119 3.74 1.27 -1.48
C MET A 119 3.82 2.59 -2.22
N TYR A 120 4.31 2.53 -3.46
CA TYR A 120 4.43 3.70 -4.31
C TYR A 120 3.86 3.40 -5.69
N ALA A 121 3.12 4.35 -6.24
CA ALA A 121 2.64 4.29 -7.61
C ALA A 121 3.22 5.45 -8.43
N CYS A 122 3.48 5.19 -9.70
CA CYS A 122 3.83 6.22 -10.67
C CYS A 122 3.30 5.83 -12.06
N LYS A 123 3.10 6.82 -12.94
CA LYS A 123 2.55 6.63 -14.28
C LYS A 123 3.39 7.39 -15.31
N SER A 124 3.49 6.88 -16.54
CA SER A 124 4.03 7.64 -17.66
C SER A 124 3.12 8.84 -18.01
N PRO A 125 3.66 9.94 -18.55
CA PRO A 125 5.07 10.13 -18.94
C PRO A 125 5.94 10.74 -17.83
N ASP A 126 5.35 11.23 -16.74
CA ASP A 126 6.04 12.05 -15.74
C ASP A 126 6.69 11.25 -14.61
N PHE A 127 6.16 10.04 -14.35
CA PHE A 127 6.57 9.11 -13.31
C PHE A 127 6.67 9.77 -11.93
N ARG A 128 5.75 10.70 -11.63
CA ARG A 128 5.68 11.29 -10.29
C ARG A 128 5.28 10.22 -9.29
N LEU A 129 6.05 10.13 -8.21
CA LEU A 129 5.73 9.21 -7.12
C LEU A 129 4.52 9.69 -6.36
N HIS A 130 3.66 8.74 -6.09
CA HIS A 130 2.54 8.91 -5.21
C HIS A 130 2.59 7.79 -4.19
N ASP A 131 2.42 8.14 -2.92
CA ASP A 131 2.04 7.16 -1.91
C ASP A 131 0.65 6.66 -2.31
N ALA A 132 0.62 5.46 -2.87
CA ALA A 132 -0.56 4.89 -3.52
C ALA A 132 -1.70 4.75 -2.51
N ALA A 133 -1.35 4.44 -1.26
CA ALA A 133 -2.28 4.27 -0.17
C ALA A 133 -2.81 5.60 0.35
N LYS A 134 -1.92 6.57 0.58
CA LYS A 134 -2.32 7.90 1.02
C LYS A 134 -3.24 8.54 -0.01
N LYS A 135 -2.92 8.45 -1.31
CA LYS A 135 -3.80 8.98 -2.37
C LYS A 135 -5.13 8.24 -2.51
N LEU A 136 -5.17 6.92 -2.30
CA LEU A 136 -6.44 6.19 -2.30
C LEU A 136 -7.32 6.67 -1.14
N SER A 137 -6.73 6.88 0.04
CA SER A 137 -7.42 7.44 1.20
C SER A 137 -7.85 8.90 1.02
N GLU A 138 -7.19 9.66 0.15
CA GLU A 138 -7.52 11.04 -0.17
C GLU A 138 -8.59 11.18 -1.28
N LYS A 139 -8.73 10.20 -2.18
CA LYS A 139 -9.66 10.25 -3.32
C LYS A 139 -10.92 9.40 -3.17
N HIS A 140 -10.84 8.31 -2.42
CA HIS A 140 -11.92 7.35 -2.23
C HIS A 140 -12.16 7.12 -0.75
N TYR A 141 -12.57 8.19 -0.06
CA TYR A 141 -12.81 8.19 1.39
C TYR A 141 -13.68 7.02 1.86
N ALA A 142 -14.75 6.68 1.11
CA ALA A 142 -15.67 5.59 1.47
C ALA A 142 -14.99 4.21 1.40
N ALA A 143 -14.21 3.95 0.35
CA ALA A 143 -13.48 2.70 0.20
C ALA A 143 -12.40 2.58 1.29
N ALA A 144 -11.68 3.66 1.57
CA ALA A 144 -10.68 3.70 2.63
C ALA A 144 -11.30 3.49 4.03
N ALA A 145 -12.47 4.08 4.31
CA ALA A 145 -13.20 3.85 5.55
C ALA A 145 -13.56 2.37 5.75
N LYS A 146 -14.02 1.70 4.69
CA LYS A 146 -14.34 0.26 4.70
C LYS A 146 -13.11 -0.61 4.95
N ILE A 147 -11.97 -0.26 4.36
CA ILE A 147 -10.69 -0.96 4.59
C ILE A 147 -10.26 -0.84 6.04
N TYR A 148 -10.20 0.39 6.59
CA TYR A 148 -9.82 0.59 7.99
C TYR A 148 -10.77 -0.11 8.96
N ARG A 149 -12.08 -0.08 8.69
CA ARG A 149 -13.07 -0.87 9.45
C ARG A 149 -12.72 -2.37 9.42
N ALA A 150 -12.50 -2.92 8.22
CA ALA A 150 -12.19 -4.35 8.06
C ALA A 150 -10.91 -4.75 8.81
N MET A 151 -9.87 -3.93 8.76
CA MET A 151 -8.62 -4.15 9.51
C MET A 151 -8.85 -4.13 11.03
N GLY A 152 -9.62 -3.15 11.53
CA GLY A 152 -9.98 -3.10 12.95
C GLY A 152 -10.74 -4.37 13.39
N MET A 153 -11.73 -4.79 12.61
CA MET A 153 -12.50 -6.02 12.84
C MET A 153 -11.62 -7.27 12.82
N GLU A 154 -10.68 -7.39 11.89
CA GLU A 154 -9.76 -8.52 11.81
C GLU A 154 -8.90 -8.65 13.07
N ILE A 155 -8.37 -7.52 13.57
CA ILE A 155 -7.51 -7.50 14.76
C ILE A 155 -8.28 -7.94 16.00
N ILE A 156 -9.50 -7.42 16.21
CA ILE A 156 -10.31 -7.78 17.40
C ILE A 156 -10.81 -9.23 17.32
N ASN A 157 -11.11 -9.73 16.12
CA ASN A 157 -11.51 -11.12 15.88
C ASN A 157 -10.37 -12.10 16.20
N LYS A 158 -9.11 -11.73 15.96
CA LYS A 158 -7.94 -12.53 16.35
C LYS A 158 -7.75 -12.65 17.87
N GLY A 159 -8.42 -11.82 18.67
CA GLY A 159 -8.47 -11.95 20.13
C GLY A 159 -7.18 -11.68 20.89
N LYS A 160 -6.14 -11.13 20.24
CA LYS A 160 -4.85 -10.84 20.88
C LYS A 160 -4.88 -9.44 21.49
N SER A 161 -5.02 -9.35 22.82
CA SER A 161 -5.16 -8.08 23.56
C SER A 161 -4.05 -7.07 23.29
N LYS A 162 -2.80 -7.54 23.12
CA LYS A 162 -1.64 -6.68 22.78
C LYS A 162 -1.79 -5.91 21.46
N HIS A 163 -2.75 -6.24 20.62
CA HIS A 163 -3.00 -5.57 19.35
C HIS A 163 -4.23 -4.65 19.37
N TYR A 164 -4.95 -4.54 20.49
CA TYR A 164 -6.19 -3.75 20.55
C TYR A 164 -5.97 -2.27 20.23
N LYS A 165 -4.83 -1.69 20.63
CA LYS A 165 -4.47 -0.31 20.27
C LYS A 165 -4.40 -0.08 18.75
N TYR A 166 -3.97 -1.08 17.99
CA TYR A 166 -3.96 -1.05 16.53
C TYR A 166 -5.37 -1.09 15.94
N ALA A 167 -6.24 -1.94 16.50
CA ALA A 167 -7.64 -1.96 16.10
C ALA A 167 -8.30 -0.59 16.31
N LEU A 168 -8.05 0.01 17.46
CA LEU A 168 -8.59 1.32 17.83
C LEU A 168 -8.11 2.44 16.90
N ASN A 169 -6.82 2.48 16.54
CA ASN A 169 -6.28 3.42 15.56
C ASN A 169 -6.94 3.26 14.18
N ASN A 170 -7.21 2.01 13.76
CA ASN A 170 -7.94 1.75 12.52
C ASN A 170 -9.39 2.24 12.61
N PHE A 171 -10.10 2.00 13.73
CA PHE A 171 -11.46 2.52 13.93
C PHE A 171 -11.52 4.05 14.01
N GLU A 172 -10.52 4.71 14.60
CA GLU A 172 -10.44 6.17 14.64
C GLU A 172 -10.32 6.76 13.22
N LYS A 173 -9.45 6.17 12.38
CA LYS A 173 -9.31 6.55 10.97
C LYS A 173 -10.60 6.28 10.20
N ALA A 174 -11.23 5.12 10.41
CA ALA A 174 -12.50 4.77 9.78
C ALA A 174 -13.60 5.80 10.13
N LYS A 175 -13.76 6.14 11.42
CA LYS A 175 -14.71 7.16 11.88
C LYS A 175 -14.49 8.52 11.19
N LYS A 176 -13.24 8.98 11.14
CA LYS A 176 -12.87 10.25 10.48
C LYS A 176 -13.25 10.25 9.00
N LEU A 177 -13.12 9.11 8.31
CA LEU A 177 -13.44 8.99 6.88
C LEU A 177 -14.95 8.80 6.64
N TYR A 178 -15.66 8.05 7.47
CA TYR A 178 -17.11 7.93 7.40
C TYR A 178 -17.81 9.29 7.59
N ARG A 179 -17.33 10.11 8.53
CA ARG A 179 -17.81 11.50 8.70
C ARG A 179 -17.60 12.39 7.47
N LYS A 180 -16.56 12.13 6.67
CA LYS A 180 -16.27 12.88 5.45
C LYS A 180 -17.11 12.43 4.24
N THR A 181 -17.91 11.36 4.37
CA THR A 181 -18.60 10.72 3.24
C THR A 181 -20.09 10.53 3.44
N ASP A 182 -20.69 11.16 4.45
CA ASP A 182 -22.11 10.99 4.83
C ASP A 182 -22.53 9.52 5.06
N LEU A 183 -21.56 8.63 5.30
CA LEU A 183 -21.75 7.21 5.56
C LEU A 183 -21.80 6.92 7.07
N GLU A 184 -22.34 7.85 7.86
CA GLU A 184 -22.41 7.74 9.32
C GLU A 184 -23.23 6.53 9.77
N LYS A 185 -24.25 6.15 8.99
CA LYS A 185 -25.03 4.91 9.22
C LYS A 185 -24.16 3.66 9.22
N GLU A 186 -23.18 3.56 8.31
CA GLU A 186 -22.24 2.42 8.29
C GLU A 186 -21.32 2.43 9.52
N TRP A 187 -20.91 3.61 9.99
CA TRP A 187 -20.14 3.75 11.23
C TRP A 187 -20.95 3.30 12.44
N LEU A 188 -22.20 3.75 12.59
CA LEU A 188 -23.07 3.34 13.71
C LEU A 188 -23.33 1.84 13.73
N SER A 189 -23.60 1.23 12.57
CA SER A 189 -23.73 -0.23 12.44
C SER A 189 -22.46 -0.97 12.87
N THR A 190 -21.29 -0.40 12.59
CA THR A 190 -20.00 -0.95 13.05
C THR A 190 -19.89 -0.89 14.57
N VAL A 191 -20.29 0.23 15.19
CA VAL A 191 -20.29 0.41 16.64
C VAL A 191 -21.20 -0.61 17.33
N GLU A 192 -22.43 -0.77 16.82
CA GLU A 192 -23.39 -1.77 17.33
C GLU A 192 -22.84 -3.19 17.23
N THR A 193 -22.26 -3.55 16.08
CA THR A 193 -21.63 -4.85 15.86
C THR A 193 -20.52 -5.12 16.87
N ILE A 194 -19.68 -4.13 17.15
CA ILE A 194 -18.57 -4.27 18.10
C ILE A 194 -19.09 -4.41 19.53
N ARG A 195 -20.05 -3.57 19.94
CA ARG A 195 -20.66 -3.65 21.27
C ARG A 195 -21.33 -5.01 21.49
N GLY A 196 -22.06 -5.53 20.50
CA GLY A 196 -22.71 -6.83 20.59
C GLY A 196 -21.73 -8.00 20.67
N ASN A 197 -20.76 -8.04 19.77
CA ASN A 197 -19.90 -9.22 19.59
C ASN A 197 -18.63 -9.21 20.47
N HIS A 198 -18.25 -8.05 20.98
CA HIS A 198 -16.98 -7.86 21.67
C HIS A 198 -17.10 -7.22 23.06
N SER A 199 -18.32 -7.11 23.61
CA SER A 199 -18.61 -6.58 24.96
C SER A 199 -17.73 -7.15 26.08
N ARG A 200 -17.37 -8.44 26.02
CA ARG A 200 -16.53 -9.11 27.03
C ARG A 200 -15.05 -8.67 27.01
N LYS A 201 -14.62 -7.91 26.00
CA LYS A 201 -13.24 -7.40 25.88
C LYS A 201 -13.15 -6.02 26.56
N TYR A 202 -13.31 -5.99 27.88
CA TYR A 202 -13.45 -4.75 28.66
C TYR A 202 -12.39 -3.69 28.35
N SER A 203 -11.11 -4.08 28.33
CA SER A 203 -10.00 -3.14 28.03
C SER A 203 -10.02 -2.58 26.62
N PHE A 204 -10.62 -3.28 25.65
CA PHE A 204 -10.81 -2.74 24.31
C PHE A 204 -12.06 -1.87 24.22
N ILE A 205 -13.16 -2.29 24.86
CA ILE A 205 -14.43 -1.58 24.79
C ILE A 205 -14.31 -0.18 25.41
N GLU A 206 -13.64 -0.05 26.56
CA GLU A 206 -13.42 1.25 27.20
C GLU A 206 -12.75 2.25 26.24
N ASP A 207 -11.59 1.88 25.69
CA ASP A 207 -10.88 2.71 24.71
C ASP A 207 -11.67 2.91 23.41
N PHE A 208 -12.48 1.93 23.00
CA PHE A 208 -13.32 2.03 21.80
C PHE A 208 -14.44 3.05 21.99
N GLU A 209 -15.05 3.13 23.18
CA GLU A 209 -16.05 4.15 23.50
C GLU A 209 -15.44 5.56 23.50
N ASP A 210 -14.16 5.70 23.86
CA ASP A 210 -13.43 6.95 23.67
C ASP A 210 -13.31 7.31 22.18
N VAL A 211 -13.03 6.34 21.29
CA VAL A 211 -13.07 6.57 19.84
C VAL A 211 -14.47 6.96 19.37
N VAL A 212 -15.52 6.31 19.88
CA VAL A 212 -16.93 6.60 19.52
C VAL A 212 -17.35 8.01 19.97
N SER A 213 -16.95 8.44 21.17
CA SER A 213 -17.18 9.81 21.66
C SER A 213 -16.30 10.85 20.97
N GLY A 214 -15.21 10.43 20.31
CA GLY A 214 -14.34 11.30 19.53
C GLY A 214 -13.12 11.81 20.28
N LYS A 215 -12.83 11.23 21.45
CA LYS A 215 -11.52 11.37 22.08
C LYS A 215 -10.50 10.64 21.22
N SER A 216 -9.39 11.32 20.92
CA SER A 216 -8.26 10.68 20.26
C SER A 216 -7.53 9.82 21.28
N ILE A 217 -7.27 8.56 20.92
CA ILE A 217 -6.39 7.72 21.74
C ILE A 217 -4.96 8.26 21.60
N ALA A 218 -4.21 8.24 22.70
CA ALA A 218 -2.81 8.61 22.69
C ALA A 218 -2.04 7.78 21.64
N LYS A 219 -1.47 8.48 20.66
CA LYS A 219 -0.63 7.87 19.62
C LYS A 219 0.42 6.98 20.29
N GLU A 220 0.57 5.76 19.79
CA GLU A 220 1.68 4.93 20.24
C GLU A 220 3.00 5.56 19.77
N PRO A 221 4.03 5.63 20.65
CA PRO A 221 5.37 5.91 20.19
C PRO A 221 5.72 4.88 19.11
N SER A 222 6.20 5.37 17.98
CA SER A 222 6.80 4.56 16.93
C SER A 222 7.83 3.60 17.52
N PHE A 223 8.09 2.49 16.84
CA PHE A 223 9.14 1.56 17.24
C PHE A 223 10.48 2.28 17.51
N LEU A 224 10.78 3.34 16.75
CA LEU A 224 11.97 4.18 16.98
C LEU A 224 11.92 4.96 18.29
N GLU A 225 10.77 5.52 18.67
CA GLU A 225 10.59 6.18 19.97
C GLU A 225 10.69 5.17 21.11
N VAL A 226 10.10 3.97 20.95
CA VAL A 226 10.22 2.88 21.94
C VAL A 226 11.66 2.39 22.09
N VAL A 227 12.38 2.22 20.99
CA VAL A 227 13.80 1.81 20.99
C VAL A 227 14.69 2.92 21.54
N SER A 228 14.45 4.18 21.17
CA SER A 228 15.18 5.33 21.69
C SER A 228 15.01 5.48 23.20
N ASP A 229 13.79 5.33 23.71
CA ASP A 229 13.50 5.42 25.14
C ASP A 229 14.09 4.23 25.92
N ARG A 230 14.10 3.02 25.33
CA ARG A 230 14.83 1.87 25.89
C ARG A 230 16.33 2.11 25.97
N TRP A 231 16.92 2.67 24.92
CA TRP A 231 18.34 3.00 24.89
C TRP A 231 18.70 4.06 25.92
N LYS A 232 17.91 5.13 26.05
CA LYS A 232 18.11 6.16 27.08
C LYS A 232 18.09 5.56 28.49
N LYS A 233 17.17 4.63 28.78
CA LYS A 233 17.08 3.92 30.07
C LYS A 233 18.24 2.96 30.35
N GLN A 234 19.01 2.54 29.33
CA GLN A 234 20.19 1.69 29.51
C GLN A 234 21.49 2.50 29.67
N ILE A 235 21.47 3.79 29.33
CA ILE A 235 22.63 4.69 29.40
C ILE A 235 22.55 5.62 30.63
N SER A 236 21.37 5.75 31.26
CA SER A 236 21.18 6.36 32.59
C SER A 236 21.40 5.35 33.71
#